data_AF-A0A522BYF9-F1
#
_entry.id   AF-A0A522BYF9-F1
#
_cell.length_a   1.000
_cell.length_b   1.000
_cell.length_c   1.000
_cell.angle_alpha   90.00
_cell.angle_beta   90.00
_cell.angle_gamma   90.00
#
_symmetry.space_group_name_H-M   'P 1'
#
loop_
_entity.id
_entity.type
_entity.pdbx_description
1 polymer ?
#
loop_
_entity_poly.entity_id
_entity_poly.type
_entity_poly.pdbx_seq_one_letter_code
_entity_poly.pdbx_strand_id
1 'polypeptide(L)' 'MKAKEIDKKFDEGEDISKYLDLSKARRPEQEQKRVNVDFPIWMIQMLDKEAKRLGVPRQSIIKVWVAERLEKVA' A
#
# COMPACT_ATOMS: atom_id res chain seq x y z
N MET A 1 27.70 20.12 -4.08
CA MET A 1 26.97 20.36 -5.35
C MET A 1 25.91 21.42 -5.08
N LYS A 2 25.68 22.35 -6.00
CA LYS A 2 24.61 23.35 -5.84
C LYS A 2 23.27 22.72 -6.23
N ALA A 3 22.17 23.18 -5.64
CA ALA A 3 20.82 22.66 -5.94
C ALA A 3 20.51 22.63 -7.44
N LYS A 4 20.84 23.72 -8.16
CA LYS A 4 20.67 23.83 -9.62
C LYS A 4 21.37 22.74 -10.45
N GLU A 5 22.49 22.20 -9.95
CA GLU A 5 23.22 21.13 -10.63
C GLU A 5 22.58 19.76 -10.38
N ILE A 6 21.95 19.56 -9.22
CA ILE A 6 21.18 18.35 -8.89
C ILE A 6 19.90 18.34 -9.72
N ASP A 7 19.17 19.46 -9.78
CA ASP A 7 17.91 19.58 -10.55
C ASP A 7 18.15 19.25 -12.02
N LYS A 8 19.19 19.84 -12.62
CA LYS A 8 19.54 19.58 -14.01
C LYS A 8 19.82 18.10 -14.27
N LYS A 9 20.62 17.45 -13.41
CA LYS A 9 20.93 16.02 -13.52
C LYS A 9 19.69 15.14 -13.38
N PHE A 10 18.79 15.50 -12.47
CA PHE A 10 17.51 14.81 -12.30
C PHE A 10 16.63 14.93 -13.56
N ASP A 11 16.49 16.14 -14.11
CA ASP A 11 15.70 16.40 -15.32
C ASP A 11 16.29 15.71 -16.57
N GLU A 12 17.61 15.56 -16.62
CA GLU A 12 18.33 14.82 -17.67
C GLU A 12 18.24 13.29 -17.50
N GLY A 13 17.57 12.80 -16.44
CA GLY A 13 17.41 11.37 -16.16
C GLY A 13 18.67 10.69 -15.63
N GLU A 14 19.66 11.45 -15.18
CA GLU A 14 20.88 10.92 -14.56
C GLU A 14 20.62 10.41 -13.14
N ASP A 15 21.44 9.45 -12.69
CA ASP A 15 21.40 8.96 -11.30
C ASP A 15 21.98 9.99 -10.32
N ILE A 16 21.11 10.53 -9.47
CA ILE A 16 21.45 11.47 -8.39
C ILE A 16 21.57 10.79 -7.01
N SER A 17 21.39 9.48 -6.90
CA SER A 17 21.25 8.75 -5.62
C SER A 17 22.42 8.98 -4.67
N LYS A 18 23.63 9.15 -5.20
CA LYS A 18 24.86 9.43 -4.41
C LYS A 18 24.85 10.80 -3.70
N TYR A 19 23.91 11.68 -4.04
CA TYR A 19 23.74 13.00 -3.44
C TYR A 19 22.55 13.05 -2.47
N LEU A 20 21.73 11.99 -2.39
CA LEU A 20 20.57 11.91 -1.52
C LEU A 20 20.93 11.21 -0.20
N ASP A 21 20.54 11.80 0.93
CA ASP A 21 20.55 11.09 2.21
C ASP A 21 19.26 10.26 2.33
N LEU A 22 19.39 8.95 2.07
CA LEU A 22 18.28 8.01 2.14
C LEU A 22 18.08 7.40 3.53
N SER A 23 18.84 7.82 4.55
CA SER A 23 18.74 7.26 5.91
C SER A 23 17.34 7.39 6.53
N LYS A 24 16.55 8.37 6.07
CA LYS A 24 15.15 8.61 6.47
C LYS A 24 14.14 8.36 5.36
N ALA A 25 14.58 7.84 4.20
CA ALA A 25 13.67 7.55 3.10
C ALA A 25 12.67 6.47 3.54
N ARG A 26 11.38 6.78 3.44
CA ARG A 26 10.30 5.84 3.73
C ARG A 26 9.24 5.91 2.64
N ARG A 27 8.44 4.85 2.55
CA ARG A 27 7.27 4.78 1.67
C ARG A 27 6.03 4.79 2.57
N PRO A 28 5.46 5.96 2.90
CA PRO A 28 4.39 6.07 3.90
C PRO A 28 3.20 5.16 3.61
N GLU A 29 2.80 5.07 2.33
CA GLU A 29 1.70 4.22 1.85
C GLU A 29 2.02 2.71 1.86
N GLN A 30 3.22 2.31 2.27
CA GLN A 30 3.62 0.91 2.42
C GLN A 30 3.73 0.47 3.89
N GLU A 31 3.52 1.38 4.84
CA GLU A 31 3.51 1.05 6.26
C GLU A 31 2.27 0.20 6.60
N GLN A 32 2.48 -1.03 7.07
CA GLN A 32 1.40 -1.93 7.47
C GLN A 32 1.18 -1.89 8.97
N LYS A 33 -0.06 -1.61 9.39
CA LYS A 33 -0.49 -1.70 10.80
C LYS A 33 -1.45 -2.85 10.99
N ARG A 34 -1.19 -3.74 11.95
CA ARG A 34 -2.12 -4.82 12.31
C ARG A 34 -3.28 -4.26 13.13
N VAL A 35 -4.49 -4.67 12.80
CA VAL A 35 -5.72 -4.31 13.50
C VAL A 35 -6.51 -5.60 13.76
N ASN A 36 -7.06 -5.73 14.97
CA ASN A 36 -7.95 -6.84 15.34
C ASN A 36 -9.39 -6.38 15.18
N VAL A 37 -10.23 -7.21 14.56
CA VAL A 37 -11.65 -6.92 14.32
C VAL A 37 -12.44 -8.21 14.52
N ASP A 38 -13.50 -8.15 15.31
CA ASP A 38 -14.44 -9.25 15.48
C ASP A 38 -15.53 -9.20 14.40
N PHE A 39 -15.86 -10.38 13.85
CA PHE A 39 -16.89 -10.53 12.84
C PHE A 39 -17.95 -11.56 13.30
N PRO A 40 -19.24 -11.33 13.01
CA PRO A 40 -20.26 -12.35 13.19
C PRO A 40 -19.93 -13.62 12.40
N ILE A 41 -20.29 -14.79 12.95
CA ILE A 41 -19.99 -16.11 12.35
C ILE A 41 -20.49 -16.20 10.90
N TRP A 42 -21.72 -15.73 10.63
CA TRP A 42 -22.30 -15.76 9.29
C TRP A 42 -21.46 -14.98 8.27
N MET A 43 -20.84 -13.87 8.70
CA MET A 43 -20.01 -13.04 7.83
C MET A 43 -18.69 -13.73 7.51
N ILE A 44 -18.07 -14.39 8.50
CA ILE A 44 -16.85 -15.18 8.29
C ILE A 44 -17.11 -16.30 7.28
N GLN A 45 -18.23 -17.02 7.41
CA GLN A 45 -18.62 -18.09 6.48
C GLN A 45 -18.80 -17.57 5.05
N MET A 46 -19.43 -16.40 4.88
CA MET A 46 -19.56 -15.77 3.57
C MET A 46 -18.21 -15.35 2.98
N LEU A 47 -17.35 -14.74 3.78
CA LEU A 47 -16.00 -14.34 3.37
C LEU A 47 -15.17 -15.55 2.94
N ASP A 48 -15.25 -16.66 3.67
CA ASP A 48 -14.55 -17.90 3.34
C ASP A 48 -15.03 -18.53 2.04
N LYS A 49 -16.35 -18.55 1.83
CA LYS A 49 -16.94 -19.06 0.59
C LYS A 49 -16.42 -18.28 -0.62
N GLU A 50 -16.36 -16.96 -0.50
CA GLU A 50 -15.91 -16.10 -1.59
C GLU A 50 -14.39 -16.18 -1.81
N ALA A 51 -13.62 -16.18 -0.73
CA ALA A 51 -12.18 -16.36 -0.76
C ALA A 51 -11.81 -17.69 -1.46
N LYS A 52 -12.53 -18.77 -1.14
CA LYS A 52 -12.36 -20.08 -1.80
C LYS A 52 -12.75 -20.04 -3.27
N ARG A 53 -13.86 -19.38 -3.62
CA ARG A 53 -14.31 -19.24 -5.02
C ARG A 53 -13.26 -18.54 -5.89
N LEU A 54 -12.58 -17.54 -5.33
CA LEU A 54 -11.56 -16.75 -6.01
C LEU A 54 -10.13 -17.31 -5.84
N GLY A 55 -9.94 -18.35 -5.03
CA GLY A 55 -8.63 -18.95 -4.78
C GLY A 55 -7.66 -18.04 -4.03
N VAL A 56 -8.17 -17.14 -3.18
CA VAL A 56 -7.36 -16.16 -2.43
C VAL A 56 -7.58 -16.30 -0.92
N PRO A 57 -6.66 -15.81 -0.08
CA PRO A 57 -6.88 -15.75 1.37
C PRO A 57 -8.04 -14.82 1.75
N ARG A 58 -8.73 -15.12 2.85
CA ARG A 58 -9.80 -14.29 3.43
C ARG A 58 -9.39 -12.82 3.59
N GLN A 59 -8.17 -12.57 4.06
CA GLN A 59 -7.62 -11.23 4.26
C GLN A 59 -7.56 -10.40 2.97
N SER A 60 -7.32 -11.04 1.82
CA SER A 60 -7.28 -10.34 0.53
C SER A 60 -8.66 -9.82 0.15
N ILE A 61 -9.71 -10.61 0.37
CA ILE A 61 -11.10 -10.20 0.13
C ILE A 61 -11.47 -9.03 1.04
N ILE A 62 -11.16 -9.13 2.33
CA ILE A 62 -11.41 -8.04 3.29
C ILE A 62 -10.71 -6.75 2.83
N LYS A 63 -9.45 -6.84 2.41
CA LYS A 63 -8.67 -5.68 1.95
C LYS A 63 -9.30 -5.03 0.71
N VAL A 64 -9.67 -5.82 -0.29
CA VAL A 64 -10.26 -5.30 -1.54
C VAL A 64 -11.60 -4.63 -1.27
N TRP A 65 -12.50 -5.30 -0.54
CA TRP A 65 -13.83 -4.74 -0.28
C TRP A 65 -13.78 -3.47 0.58
N VAL A 66 -12.87 -3.40 1.56
CA VAL A 66 -12.68 -2.18 2.34
C VAL A 66 -12.14 -1.06 1.45
N ALA A 67 -11.15 -1.33 0.60
CA ALA A 67 -10.60 -0.34 -0.34
C ALA A 67 -11.69 0.20 -1.29
N GLU A 68 -12.48 -0.67 -1.92
CA GLU A 68 -13.58 -0.28 -2.80
C GLU A 68 -14.64 0.59 -2.11
N ARG A 69 -14.85 0.40 -0.81
CA ARG A 69 -15.77 1.24 -0.01
C ARG A 69 -15.15 2.58 0.35
N LEU A 70 -13.86 2.62 0.69
CA LEU A 70 -13.15 3.85 1.01
C LEU A 70 -13.00 4.76 -0.22
N GLU A 71 -12.72 4.20 -1.40
CA GLU A 71 -12.66 4.96 -2.66
C GLU A 71 -13.97 5.67 -3.02
N LYS A 72 -15.12 5.16 -2.56
CA LYS A 72 -16.43 5.81 -2.78
C LYS A 72 -16.72 6.96 -1.82
N VAL A 73 -15.97 7.05 -0.73
CA VAL A 73 -16.16 8.05 0.32
C VAL A 73 -15.13 9.18 0.22
N ALA A 74 -13.98 8.90 -0.40
CA ALA A 74 -12.98 9.90 -0.78
C ALA A 74 -13.46 10.76 -1.97
#